data_AF-A0A5C8MKQ9-F1
#
_entry.id   AF-A0A5C8MKQ9-F1
#
_cell.length_a   1.000
_cell.length_b   1.000
_cell.length_c   1.000
_cell.angle_alpha   90.00
_cell.angle_beta   90.00
_cell.angle_gamma   90.00
#
_symmetry.space_group_name_H-M   'P 1'
#
loop_
_entity.id
_entity.type
_entity.pdbx_description
1 polymer ?
#
loop_
_entity_poly.entity_id
_entity_poly.type
_entity_poly.pdbx_seq_one_letter_code
_entity_poly.pdbx_strand_id
1 'polypeptide(L)'
;MFFHGTSRVNDKGHLEIGGVDTVDLAKEYGTPLYIYDVALIRERARGFKEAFQKHGVKAQVAYASKAFSSIAMVQLAEEEGLS
;
A
#
# COMPACT_ATOMS: atom_id res chain seq x y z
N MET A 1 -0.55 14.07 -14.72
CA MET A 1 -0.64 12.66 -14.26
C MET A 1 -0.78 12.69 -12.75
N PHE A 2 -1.69 11.93 -12.16
CA PHE A 2 -1.83 11.85 -10.70
C PHE A 2 -1.10 10.60 -10.19
N PHE A 3 -0.19 10.79 -9.25
CA PHE A 3 0.54 9.71 -8.58
C PHE A 3 -0.03 9.47 -7.19
N HIS A 4 0.08 8.24 -6.70
CA HIS A 4 -0.33 7.85 -5.36
C HIS A 4 0.82 7.16 -4.61
N GLY A 5 0.87 7.33 -3.29
CA GLY A 5 1.91 6.72 -2.47
C GLY A 5 3.30 7.14 -2.90
N THR A 6 4.15 6.16 -3.14
CA THR A 6 5.56 6.32 -3.52
C THR A 6 5.78 6.39 -5.03
N SER A 7 4.71 6.34 -5.83
CA SER A 7 4.84 6.33 -7.29
C SER A 7 5.38 7.66 -7.83
N ARG A 8 6.32 7.56 -8.77
CA ARG A 8 6.88 8.70 -9.50
C ARG A 8 7.42 8.29 -10.86
N VAL A 9 7.82 9.26 -11.67
CA VAL A 9 8.61 9.02 -12.88
C VAL A 9 10.09 9.13 -12.51
N ASN A 10 10.88 8.12 -12.83
CA ASN A 10 12.33 8.14 -12.60
C ASN A 10 13.08 8.89 -13.73
N ASP A 11 14.39 9.03 -13.60
CA ASP A 11 15.23 9.77 -14.57
C ASP A 11 15.24 9.18 -15.99
N LYS A 12 14.80 7.93 -16.15
CA LYS A 12 14.66 7.26 -17.46
C LYS A 12 13.29 7.49 -18.10
N GLY A 13 12.39 8.19 -17.42
CA GLY A 13 11.01 8.38 -17.87
C GLY A 13 10.10 7.18 -17.58
N HIS A 14 10.52 6.22 -16.76
CA HIS A 14 9.72 5.05 -16.41
C HIS A 14 8.91 5.29 -15.13
N LEU A 15 7.78 4.60 -15.00
CA LEU A 15 7.04 4.54 -13.74
C LEU A 15 7.87 3.74 -12.72
N GLU A 16 8.08 4.34 -11.55
CA GLU A 16 8.75 3.74 -10.41
C GLU A 16 7.78 3.69 -9.23
N ILE A 17 7.75 2.58 -8.50
CA ILE A 17 6.93 2.39 -7.28
C ILE A 17 7.84 1.83 -6.19
N GLY A 18 7.83 2.43 -5.00
CA GLY A 18 8.60 1.96 -3.85
C GLY A 18 10.13 1.99 -4.05
N GLY A 19 10.65 2.81 -4.96
CA GLY A 19 12.06 2.77 -5.32
C GLY A 19 12.42 1.85 -6.49
N VAL A 20 11.45 1.11 -7.05
CA VAL A 20 11.68 0.06 -8.04
C VAL A 20 11.07 0.39 -9.40
N ASP A 21 11.88 0.29 -10.46
CA ASP A 21 11.46 0.53 -11.84
C ASP A 21 10.49 -0.57 -12.32
N THR A 22 9.31 -0.17 -12.79
CA THR A 22 8.28 -1.11 -13.24
C THR A 22 8.63 -1.84 -14.52
N VAL A 23 9.54 -1.30 -15.35
CA VAL A 23 10.07 -2.00 -16.52
C VAL A 23 10.95 -3.17 -16.09
N ASP A 24 11.71 -3.02 -15.02
CA ASP A 24 12.56 -4.10 -14.50
C ASP A 24 11.70 -5.16 -13.79
N LEU A 25 10.67 -4.76 -13.05
CA LEU A 25 9.67 -5.69 -12.50
C LEU A 25 8.97 -6.50 -13.60
N ALA A 26 8.59 -5.88 -14.71
CA ALA A 26 7.95 -6.58 -15.83
C ALA A 26 8.90 -7.59 -16.51
N LYS A 27 10.20 -7.31 -16.57
CA LYS A 27 11.21 -8.26 -17.08
C LYS A 27 11.41 -9.44 -16.14
N GLU A 28 11.44 -9.18 -14.83
CA GLU A 28 11.71 -10.19 -13.80
C GLU A 28 10.50 -11.10 -13.55
N TYR A 29 9.30 -10.53 -13.42
CA TYR A 29 8.09 -11.26 -13.00
C TYR A 29 7.09 -11.50 -14.15
N GLY A 30 7.32 -10.91 -15.33
CA GLY A 30 6.42 -11.01 -16.48
C GLY A 30 5.16 -10.14 -16.33
N THR A 31 4.23 -10.28 -17.29
CA THR A 31 2.94 -9.57 -17.27
C THR A 31 1.78 -10.51 -17.62
N PRO A 32 0.57 -10.32 -17.05
CA PRO A 32 0.16 -9.21 -16.18
C PRO A 32 0.73 -9.33 -14.75
N LEU A 33 1.14 -8.19 -14.18
CA LEU A 33 1.74 -8.09 -12.84
C LEU A 33 0.96 -7.08 -11.97
N TYR A 34 0.58 -7.51 -10.77
CA TYR A 34 0.02 -6.62 -9.75
C TYR A 34 1.13 -6.18 -8.79
N ILE A 35 1.25 -4.86 -8.59
CA ILE A 35 2.24 -4.25 -7.69
C ILE A 35 1.48 -3.52 -6.58
N TYR A 36 1.79 -3.87 -5.33
CA TYR A 36 1.20 -3.24 -4.15
C TYR A 36 2.22 -2.35 -3.46
N ASP A 37 1.91 -1.06 -3.33
CA ASP A 37 2.73 -0.11 -2.57
C ASP A 37 2.45 -0.28 -1.06
N VAL A 38 3.32 -1.03 -0.38
CA VAL A 38 3.21 -1.28 1.06
C VAL A 38 3.29 0.01 1.88
N ALA A 39 4.09 0.99 1.46
CA ALA A 39 4.23 2.25 2.20
C ALA A 39 2.91 3.02 2.20
N LEU A 40 2.24 3.09 1.06
CA LEU A 40 0.91 3.69 0.94
C LEU A 40 -0.13 2.94 1.77
N ILE A 41 -0.09 1.60 1.78
CA ILE A 41 -1.03 0.80 2.58
C ILE A 41 -0.88 1.12 4.07
N ARG A 42 0.35 1.19 4.58
CA ARG A 42 0.64 1.57 5.98
C ARG A 42 0.19 2.99 6.29
N GLU A 43 0.49 3.94 5.40
CA GLU A 43 0.05 5.33 5.53
C GLU A 43 -1.48 5.41 5.70
N ARG A 44 -2.23 4.67 4.87
CA ARG A 44 -3.69 4.63 4.96
C ARG A 44 -4.19 4.01 6.26
N ALA A 45 -3.61 2.89 6.67
CA ALA A 45 -3.95 2.23 7.93
C ALA A 45 -3.78 3.18 9.13
N ARG A 46 -2.64 3.88 9.20
CA ARG A 46 -2.34 4.87 10.24
C ARG A 46 -3.28 6.06 10.19
N GLY A 47 -3.51 6.61 8.99
CA GLY A 47 -4.41 7.76 8.80
C GLY A 47 -5.84 7.50 9.31
N PHE A 48 -6.39 6.30 9.10
CA PHE A 48 -7.69 5.95 9.68
C PHE A 48 -7.68 5.92 11.21
N LYS A 49 -6.67 5.28 11.81
CA LYS A 49 -6.56 5.21 13.28
C LYS A 49 -6.40 6.61 13.89
N GLU A 50 -5.49 7.40 13.32
CA GLU A 50 -5.19 8.77 13.78
C GLU A 50 -6.42 9.67 13.69
N ALA A 51 -7.24 9.54 12.63
CA ALA A 51 -8.47 10.29 12.48
C ALA A 51 -9.44 10.02 13.65
N PHE A 52 -9.70 8.76 13.99
CA PHE A 52 -10.57 8.42 15.13
C PHE A 52 -9.99 8.90 16.47
N GLN A 53 -8.68 8.72 16.67
CA GLN A 53 -7.98 9.19 17.87
C GLN A 53 -8.08 10.70 18.04
N LYS A 54 -7.85 11.49 16.97
CA LYS A 54 -7.91 12.96 16.98
C LYS A 54 -9.29 13.48 17.36
N HIS A 55 -10.35 12.76 16.98
CA HIS A 55 -11.74 13.12 17.31
C HIS A 55 -12.24 12.51 18.63
N GLY A 56 -11.39 11.79 19.38
CA GLY A 56 -11.79 11.15 20.63
C GLY A 56 -12.84 10.05 20.46
N VAL A 57 -12.96 9.49 19.26
CA VAL A 57 -13.93 8.44 18.95
C VAL A 57 -13.31 7.08 19.23
N LYS A 58 -13.92 6.32 20.14
CA LYS A 58 -13.55 4.92 20.35
C LYS A 58 -13.99 4.10 19.13
N ALA A 59 -13.03 3.70 18.31
CA ALA A 59 -13.26 2.94 17.08
C ALA A 59 -12.26 1.78 16.94
N GLN A 60 -12.64 0.82 16.10
CA GLN A 60 -11.79 -0.26 15.63
C GLN A 60 -11.66 -0.11 14.11
N VAL A 61 -10.41 -0.08 13.63
CA VAL A 61 -10.14 -0.05 12.18
C VAL A 61 -9.90 -1.48 11.74
N ALA A 62 -10.82 -2.02 10.94
CA ALA A 62 -10.77 -3.41 10.49
C ALA A 62 -10.32 -3.51 9.02
N TYR A 63 -9.44 -4.48 8.74
CA TYR A 63 -9.08 -4.82 7.37
C TYR A 63 -10.12 -5.77 6.77
N ALA A 64 -10.86 -5.29 5.78
CA ALA A 64 -11.86 -6.11 5.10
C ALA A 64 -11.19 -7.11 4.14
N SER A 65 -10.98 -8.34 4.60
CA SER A 65 -10.29 -9.43 3.87
C SER A 65 -10.83 -9.67 2.44
N LYS A 66 -12.12 -9.40 2.20
CA LYS A 66 -12.73 -9.44 0.86
C LYS A 66 -12.04 -8.56 -0.19
N ALA A 67 -11.27 -7.55 0.24
CA ALA A 67 -10.51 -6.68 -0.66
C ALA A 67 -9.28 -7.39 -1.24
N PHE A 68 -8.50 -8.07 -0.41
CA PHE A 68 -7.33 -8.87 -0.82
C PHE A 68 -6.81 -9.76 0.34
N SER A 69 -7.06 -11.06 0.28
CA SER A 69 -6.71 -12.01 1.37
C SER A 69 -5.43 -12.80 1.09
N SER A 70 -4.27 -12.14 1.05
CA SER A 70 -2.98 -12.84 1.05
C SER A 70 -2.37 -12.89 2.44
N ILE A 71 -1.50 -13.88 2.72
CA ILE A 71 -0.80 -13.99 4.00
C ILE A 71 -0.02 -12.69 4.29
N ALA A 72 0.71 -12.17 3.30
CA ALA A 72 1.48 -10.94 3.43
C ALA A 72 0.60 -9.72 3.77
N MET A 73 -0.61 -9.62 3.20
CA MET A 73 -1.53 -8.53 3.49
C MET A 73 -2.16 -8.66 4.88
N VAL A 74 -2.48 -9.88 5.34
CA VAL A 74 -2.98 -10.09 6.70
C VAL A 74 -1.90 -9.77 7.74
N GLN A 75 -0.65 -10.20 7.51
CA GLN A 75 0.49 -9.84 8.36
C GLN A 75 0.71 -8.32 8.41
N LEU A 76 0.67 -7.66 7.25
CA LEU A 76 0.80 -6.21 7.17
C LEU A 76 -0.32 -5.47 7.91
N ALA A 77 -1.56 -5.96 7.84
CA ALA A 77 -2.68 -5.40 8.59
C ALA A 77 -2.50 -5.57 10.10
N GLU A 78 -2.05 -6.76 10.55
CA GLU A 78 -1.74 -7.06 11.95
C GLU A 78 -0.60 -6.16 12.48
N GLU A 79 0.48 -5.98 11.72
CA GLU A 79 1.59 -5.08 12.07
C GLU A 79 1.15 -3.62 12.22
N GLU A 80 0.15 -3.18 11.45
CA GLU A 80 -0.46 -1.86 11.59
C GLU A 80 -1.56 -1.80 12.66
N GLY A 81 -1.77 -2.88 13.42
CA GLY A 81 -2.76 -2.96 14.50
C GLY A 81 -4.20 -2.86 14.00
N LEU A 82 -4.46 -3.35 12.79
CA LEU A 82 -5.81 -3.52 12.26
C LEU A 82 -6.36 -4.88 12.69
N SER A 83 -7.68 -4.99 12.75
CA SER A 83 -8.38 -6.25 13.05
C SER A 83 -8.98 -6.94 11.83
#